data_AF-A0A816H0M4-F1
#
_entry.id   AF-A0A816H0M4-F1
#
_cell.length_a   1.000
_cell.length_b   1.000
_cell.length_c   1.000
_cell.angle_alpha   90.00
_cell.angle_beta   90.00
_cell.angle_gamma   90.00
#
_symmetry.space_group_name_H-M   'P 1'
#
loop_
_entity.id
_entity.type
_entity.pdbx_description
1 polymer ?
#
loop_
_entity_poly.entity_id
_entity_poly.type
_entity_poly.pdbx_seq_one_letter_code
_entity_poly.pdbx_strand_id
1 'polypeptide(L)'
;MSFCAPGIQCSILEPCNNTCSSNQSVCIINSCCSPKSVCIPVIATRFCRQGWFSTGNMTIARWGHTASILSDGKVLISGGSNNSAHLNNAELYDPLTGMWTRTGNLNYTRYEHTATVLTNGKVLVISNFFNIPELYDPVTGLWTPTGNMINGRYMYTASPLSNGKVLVAGGAGVTAELYDPLTNNWTSTGNMTYSRYLHTATVLSNGKVLVTGGIFGNITLNTAELYDPSTEIWTPTSNLTYTHYQHKASVLSNGSVLIVQEWGWWDYLNKTELYDPTTGTWSTPFTDLASVQYIRIRAVFPDGKMLITDAVNTDHLYDPSTGIWMSLGNISDMPQGYTPCLLNDGKLLASGGFNINNTVTTNASLFY
;
A
#
# COMPACT_ATOMS: atom_id res chain seq x y z
N MET A 1 33.61 31.29 -17.30
CA MET A 1 33.04 31.06 -18.65
C MET A 1 33.60 29.74 -19.11
N SER A 2 32.89 28.62 -18.85
CA SER A 2 31.88 28.03 -19.77
C SER A 2 32.59 27.52 -21.04
N PHE A 3 32.52 26.25 -21.45
CA PHE A 3 31.32 25.43 -21.57
C PHE A 3 31.63 23.93 -21.38
N CYS A 4 30.75 23.21 -20.69
CA CYS A 4 30.48 21.80 -20.95
C CYS A 4 28.95 21.65 -21.05
N ALA A 5 28.49 21.06 -22.14
CA ALA A 5 27.13 20.59 -22.38
C ALA A 5 27.23 19.38 -23.34
N PRO A 6 26.19 18.57 -23.52
CA PRO A 6 25.61 17.69 -22.50
C PRO A 6 25.48 16.22 -23.00
N GLY A 7 25.33 15.28 -22.06
CA GLY A 7 24.62 14.01 -22.27
C GLY A 7 25.32 12.93 -23.08
N ILE A 8 25.76 11.86 -22.41
CA ILE A 8 25.86 10.53 -23.03
C ILE A 8 25.18 9.53 -22.09
N GLN A 9 24.09 8.94 -22.59
CA GLN A 9 23.49 7.72 -22.06
C GLN A 9 24.55 6.62 -22.05
N CYS A 10 24.93 6.12 -20.88
CA CYS A 10 25.52 4.79 -20.78
C CYS A 10 24.38 3.78 -20.79
N SER A 11 24.07 3.24 -21.97
CA SER A 11 23.37 1.97 -22.09
C SER A 11 24.31 0.87 -21.60
N ILE A 12 23.92 0.17 -20.52
CA ILE A 12 24.61 -1.05 -20.09
C ILE A 12 23.69 -2.24 -20.37
N LEU A 13 24.33 -3.22 -20.98
CA LEU A 13 23.88 -4.50 -21.51
C LEU A 13 23.13 -5.36 -20.48
N GLU A 14 22.31 -6.26 -21.02
CA GLU A 14 21.44 -7.24 -20.36
C GLU A 14 22.06 -7.94 -19.12
N PRO A 15 21.27 -8.26 -18.08
CA PRO A 15 21.75 -9.02 -16.94
C PRO A 15 22.10 -10.45 -17.35
N CYS A 16 23.30 -10.89 -16.96
CA CYS A 16 23.69 -12.30 -17.01
C CYS A 16 22.68 -13.15 -16.21
N ASN A 17 22.26 -14.25 -16.83
CA ASN A 17 21.40 -15.28 -16.24
C ASN A 17 21.86 -15.71 -14.83
N ASN A 18 20.87 -15.88 -13.95
CA ASN A 18 20.91 -16.31 -12.54
C ASN A 18 21.88 -17.47 -12.18
N THR A 19 23.19 -17.23 -12.18
CA THR A 19 24.18 -18.07 -11.46
C THR A 19 25.40 -17.23 -11.08
N CYS A 20 25.39 -16.56 -9.93
CA CYS A 20 26.59 -15.90 -9.42
C CYS A 20 27.37 -16.88 -8.53
N SER A 21 28.32 -17.62 -9.12
CA SER A 21 29.43 -18.21 -8.36
C SER A 21 30.53 -17.17 -8.19
N SER A 22 31.07 -17.06 -6.97
CA SER A 22 32.09 -16.09 -6.57
C SER A 22 33.31 -16.06 -7.51
N ASN A 23 33.68 -14.84 -7.94
CA ASN A 23 34.88 -14.44 -8.73
C ASN A 23 34.75 -14.40 -10.26
N GLN A 24 33.97 -13.46 -10.81
CA GLN A 24 34.16 -13.03 -12.20
C GLN A 24 34.16 -11.50 -12.35
N SER A 25 35.19 -11.01 -13.04
CA SER A 25 35.42 -9.62 -13.45
C SER A 25 34.39 -9.20 -14.51
N VAL A 26 33.89 -7.95 -14.44
CA VAL A 26 33.07 -7.36 -15.52
C VAL A 26 33.95 -6.49 -16.42
N CYS A 27 33.90 -6.71 -17.74
CA CYS A 27 34.54 -5.84 -18.73
C CYS A 27 33.64 -4.65 -19.06
N ILE A 28 34.10 -3.43 -18.75
CA ILE A 28 33.49 -2.19 -19.27
C ILE A 28 34.24 -1.82 -20.54
N ILE A 29 33.58 -1.93 -21.70
CA ILE A 29 34.13 -1.44 -22.96
C ILE A 29 33.92 0.08 -22.99
N ASN A 30 34.98 0.85 -22.77
CA ASN A 30 34.94 2.29 -22.95
C ASN A 30 35.38 2.61 -24.39
N SER A 31 34.42 2.98 -25.25
CA SER A 31 34.68 3.23 -26.68
C SER A 31 35.47 4.52 -26.97
N CYS A 32 35.79 5.32 -25.95
CA CYS A 32 36.28 6.68 -26.16
C CYS A 32 37.74 6.97 -25.75
N CYS A 33 38.51 6.01 -25.22
CA CYS A 33 39.94 6.22 -24.90
C CYS A 33 40.78 4.96 -25.15
N SER A 34 42.00 5.12 -25.69
CA SER A 34 43.01 4.06 -25.80
C SER A 34 43.98 4.18 -24.61
N PRO A 35 44.33 3.10 -23.90
CA PRO A 35 44.04 1.70 -24.22
C PRO A 35 42.58 1.30 -23.91
N LYS A 36 41.99 0.51 -24.83
CA LYS A 36 40.55 0.21 -24.93
C LYS A 36 39.97 -0.79 -23.91
N SER A 37 40.68 -1.09 -22.82
CA SER A 37 40.19 -2.02 -21.79
C SER A 37 41.07 -1.98 -20.56
N VAL A 38 40.51 -1.56 -19.43
CA VAL A 38 41.11 -1.70 -18.09
C VAL A 38 40.24 -2.70 -17.32
N CYS A 39 40.81 -3.84 -16.94
CA CYS A 39 40.18 -4.74 -15.98
C CYS A 39 40.35 -4.13 -14.59
N ILE A 40 39.30 -3.51 -14.05
CA ILE A 40 39.30 -3.04 -12.67
C ILE A 40 38.82 -4.20 -11.79
N PRO A 41 39.55 -4.61 -10.73
CA PRO A 41 39.03 -5.52 -9.75
C PRO A 41 37.86 -4.82 -9.04
N VAL A 42 36.63 -5.21 -9.38
CA VAL A 42 35.47 -4.82 -8.60
C VAL A 42 35.58 -5.59 -7.28
N ILE A 43 36.18 -4.97 -6.27
CA ILE A 43 35.78 -5.26 -4.89
C ILE A 43 34.27 -5.08 -4.94
N ALA A 44 33.50 -6.13 -4.64
CA ALA A 44 32.05 -6.16 -4.76
C ALA A 44 31.39 -5.12 -3.85
N THR A 45 31.53 -3.84 -4.18
CA THR A 45 30.59 -2.80 -3.81
C THR A 45 29.34 -3.17 -4.60
N ARG A 46 28.40 -3.84 -3.91
CA ARG A 46 27.06 -4.08 -4.43
C ARG A 46 26.51 -2.73 -4.88
N PHE A 47 26.44 -2.49 -6.18
CA PHE A 47 25.56 -1.46 -6.71
C PHE A 47 24.15 -2.03 -6.58
N CYS A 48 23.52 -1.83 -5.41
CA CYS A 48 22.08 -2.00 -5.31
C CYS A 48 21.46 -0.87 -6.13
N ARG A 49 21.11 -1.17 -7.39
CA ARG A 49 20.26 -0.26 -8.15
C ARG A 49 18.88 -0.31 -7.49
N GLN A 50 18.52 0.77 -6.80
CA GLN A 50 17.14 0.99 -6.38
C GLN A 50 16.28 1.10 -7.63
N GLY A 51 15.18 0.36 -7.68
CA GLY A 51 14.30 0.35 -8.84
C GLY A 51 13.40 -0.86 -8.91
N TRP A 52 12.53 -0.82 -9.92
CA TRP A 52 11.56 -1.88 -10.19
C TRP A 52 12.11 -2.91 -11.16
N PHE A 53 11.89 -4.19 -10.82
CA PHE A 53 12.27 -5.32 -11.66
C PHE A 53 11.07 -6.24 -11.82
N SER A 54 10.82 -6.70 -13.05
CA SER A 54 9.77 -7.69 -13.31
C SER A 54 10.00 -8.95 -12.48
N THR A 55 8.93 -9.49 -11.91
CA THR A 55 8.90 -10.85 -11.39
C THR A 55 8.01 -11.71 -12.28
N GLY A 56 7.63 -12.92 -11.85
CA GLY A 56 6.63 -13.71 -12.56
C GLY A 56 5.30 -12.98 -12.69
N ASN A 57 4.43 -13.46 -13.57
CA ASN A 57 3.12 -12.85 -13.84
C ASN A 57 1.98 -13.65 -13.20
N MET A 58 0.93 -12.94 -12.80
CA MET A 58 -0.34 -13.54 -12.40
C MET A 58 -0.93 -14.36 -13.56
N THR A 59 -1.75 -15.36 -13.24
CA THR A 59 -2.47 -16.14 -14.25
C THR A 59 -3.69 -15.40 -14.79
N ILE A 60 -4.22 -14.42 -14.05
CA ILE A 60 -5.40 -13.64 -14.44
C ILE A 60 -5.11 -12.14 -14.27
N ALA A 61 -5.33 -11.39 -15.34
CA ALA A 61 -5.20 -9.94 -15.34
C ALA A 61 -6.27 -9.32 -14.43
N ARG A 62 -5.87 -8.41 -13.54
CA ARG A 62 -6.78 -7.81 -12.57
C ARG A 62 -6.33 -6.43 -12.10
N TRP A 63 -7.30 -5.62 -11.68
CA TRP A 63 -7.09 -4.38 -10.93
C TRP A 63 -8.09 -4.33 -9.77
N GLY A 64 -7.85 -3.47 -8.78
CA GLY A 64 -8.73 -3.35 -7.61
C GLY A 64 -8.79 -4.62 -6.75
N HIS A 65 -7.81 -5.51 -6.86
CA HIS A 65 -7.64 -6.64 -5.93
C HIS A 65 -6.91 -6.22 -4.67
N THR A 66 -6.95 -7.05 -3.64
CA THR A 66 -6.11 -6.90 -2.45
C THR A 66 -4.90 -7.82 -2.51
N ALA A 67 -3.82 -7.39 -1.88
CA ALA A 67 -2.60 -8.16 -1.70
C ALA A 67 -2.26 -8.27 -0.20
N SER A 68 -2.25 -9.49 0.33
CA SER A 68 -2.06 -9.74 1.77
C SER A 68 -0.89 -10.68 1.99
N ILE A 69 0.12 -10.22 2.75
CA ILE A 69 1.25 -11.07 3.13
C ILE A 69 0.82 -12.09 4.19
N LEU A 70 1.14 -13.36 3.94
CA LEU A 70 0.82 -14.48 4.81
C LEU A 70 1.98 -14.81 5.75
N SER A 71 1.69 -15.58 6.80
CA SER A 71 2.68 -16.00 7.80
C SER A 71 3.85 -16.81 7.23
N ASP A 72 3.65 -17.49 6.10
CA ASP A 72 4.70 -18.25 5.39
C ASP A 72 5.50 -17.38 4.40
N GLY A 73 5.24 -16.07 4.36
CA GLY A 73 5.90 -15.10 3.48
C GLY A 73 5.34 -15.02 2.06
N LYS A 74 4.37 -15.86 1.68
CA LYS A 74 3.67 -15.71 0.39
C LYS A 74 2.70 -14.54 0.43
N VAL A 75 2.32 -14.04 -0.74
CA VAL A 75 1.32 -12.98 -0.88
C VAL A 75 0.06 -13.55 -1.49
N LEU A 76 -1.05 -13.45 -0.76
CA LEU A 76 -2.39 -13.72 -1.26
C LEU A 76 -2.89 -12.55 -2.08
N ILE A 77 -3.14 -12.79 -3.36
CA ILE A 77 -3.88 -11.91 -4.24
C ILE A 77 -5.32 -12.41 -4.33
N SER A 78 -6.29 -11.58 -3.96
CA SER A 78 -7.70 -11.99 -3.92
C SER A 78 -8.63 -11.02 -4.65
N GLY A 79 -9.57 -11.56 -5.42
CA GLY A 79 -10.61 -10.77 -6.11
C GLY A 79 -10.07 -9.81 -7.16
N GLY A 80 -10.68 -8.63 -7.25
CA GLY A 80 -10.41 -7.63 -8.27
C GLY A 80 -11.36 -7.73 -9.46
N SER A 81 -11.08 -6.94 -10.49
CA SER A 81 -11.85 -6.88 -11.72
C SER A 81 -10.93 -6.99 -12.93
N ASN A 82 -11.46 -7.52 -14.03
CA ASN A 82 -10.82 -7.46 -15.34
C ASN A 82 -11.72 -6.71 -16.33
N ASN A 83 -11.38 -6.70 -17.62
CA ASN A 83 -12.16 -6.00 -18.64
C ASN A 83 -13.57 -6.57 -18.87
N SER A 84 -13.91 -7.71 -18.29
CA SER A 84 -15.15 -8.46 -18.59
C SER A 84 -16.00 -8.74 -17.35
N ALA A 85 -15.40 -8.91 -16.17
CA ALA A 85 -16.12 -9.30 -14.97
C ALA A 85 -15.33 -8.98 -13.68
N HIS A 86 -16.08 -8.90 -12.57
CA HIS A 86 -15.53 -9.01 -11.23
C HIS A 86 -15.07 -10.45 -10.97
N LEU A 87 -13.96 -10.60 -10.26
CA LEU A 87 -13.29 -11.87 -10.04
C LEU A 87 -13.59 -12.41 -8.65
N ASN A 88 -13.71 -13.73 -8.54
CA ASN A 88 -13.75 -14.47 -7.28
C ASN A 88 -12.55 -15.42 -7.14
N ASN A 89 -11.58 -15.36 -8.04
CA ASN A 89 -10.39 -16.20 -7.95
C ASN A 89 -9.29 -15.53 -7.12
N ALA A 90 -8.43 -16.37 -6.55
CA ALA A 90 -7.28 -15.95 -5.77
C ALA A 90 -6.01 -16.69 -6.21
N GLU A 91 -4.88 -16.03 -6.02
CA GLU A 91 -3.55 -16.53 -6.39
C GLU A 91 -2.56 -16.27 -5.24
N LEU A 92 -1.57 -17.13 -5.10
CA LEU A 92 -0.46 -16.98 -4.18
C LEU A 92 0.80 -16.66 -4.98
N TYR A 93 1.45 -15.55 -4.64
CA TYR A 93 2.79 -15.22 -5.10
C TYR A 93 3.81 -15.70 -4.08
N ASP A 94 4.84 -16.42 -4.55
CA ASP A 94 5.99 -16.83 -3.75
C ASP A 94 7.19 -15.92 -4.05
N PRO A 95 7.58 -15.02 -3.13
CA PRO A 95 8.70 -14.11 -3.35
C PRO A 95 10.07 -14.76 -3.51
N LEU A 96 10.25 -16.00 -3.03
CA LEU A 96 11.52 -16.72 -3.12
C LEU A 96 11.77 -17.26 -4.52
N THR A 97 10.69 -17.67 -5.20
CA THR A 97 10.76 -18.28 -6.54
C THR A 97 10.24 -17.37 -7.64
N GLY A 98 9.52 -16.30 -7.29
CA GLY A 98 8.81 -15.44 -8.23
C GLY A 98 7.61 -16.10 -8.90
N MET A 99 7.19 -17.29 -8.43
CA MET A 99 6.11 -18.05 -9.03
C MET A 99 4.73 -17.66 -8.50
N TRP A 100 3.73 -17.84 -9.36
CA TRP A 100 2.32 -17.63 -9.07
C TRP A 100 1.58 -18.96 -9.11
N THR A 101 0.76 -19.22 -8.10
CA THR A 101 -0.03 -20.46 -7.99
C THR A 101 -1.48 -20.13 -7.66
N ARG A 102 -2.44 -20.82 -8.28
CA ARG A 102 -3.86 -20.64 -7.92
C ARG A 102 -4.15 -21.28 -6.57
N THR A 103 -5.03 -20.66 -5.80
CA THR A 103 -5.61 -21.22 -4.56
C THR A 103 -7.13 -21.30 -4.69
N GLY A 104 -7.84 -21.62 -3.61
CA GLY A 104 -9.30 -21.67 -3.61
C GLY A 104 -9.93 -20.34 -4.02
N ASN A 105 -11.14 -20.42 -4.56
CA ASN A 105 -11.91 -19.26 -5.00
C ASN A 105 -12.78 -18.74 -3.85
N LEU A 106 -12.96 -17.42 -3.82
CA LEU A 106 -14.00 -16.75 -3.05
C LEU A 106 -15.37 -17.25 -3.50
N ASN A 107 -16.33 -17.28 -2.58
CA ASN A 107 -17.71 -17.65 -2.86
C ASN A 107 -18.43 -16.56 -3.65
N TYR A 108 -18.03 -15.29 -3.46
CA TYR A 108 -18.59 -14.15 -4.16
C TYR A 108 -17.50 -13.35 -4.90
N THR A 109 -17.83 -12.86 -6.09
CA THR A 109 -16.96 -11.93 -6.82
C THR A 109 -16.88 -10.60 -6.07
N ARG A 110 -15.68 -10.02 -5.98
CA ARG A 110 -15.47 -8.74 -5.30
C ARG A 110 -14.25 -8.02 -5.85
N TYR A 111 -14.32 -6.70 -5.86
CA TYR A 111 -13.24 -5.79 -6.22
C TYR A 111 -13.31 -4.57 -5.29
N GLU A 112 -12.19 -3.88 -5.12
CA GLU A 112 -12.00 -2.77 -4.16
C GLU A 112 -12.37 -3.13 -2.72
N HIS A 113 -12.40 -4.42 -2.37
CA HIS A 113 -12.66 -4.88 -1.02
C HIS A 113 -11.49 -4.60 -0.08
N THR A 114 -11.76 -4.64 1.22
CA THR A 114 -10.70 -4.65 2.24
C THR A 114 -10.21 -6.06 2.49
N ALA A 115 -8.94 -6.21 2.86
CA ALA A 115 -8.38 -7.47 3.32
C ALA A 115 -7.54 -7.24 4.58
N THR A 116 -7.84 -7.98 5.64
CA THR A 116 -7.17 -7.89 6.93
C THR A 116 -6.58 -9.25 7.28
N VAL A 117 -5.25 -9.31 7.41
CA VAL A 117 -4.55 -10.48 7.95
C VAL A 117 -4.79 -10.52 9.45
N LEU A 118 -5.34 -11.62 9.93
CA LEU A 118 -5.71 -11.82 11.32
C LEU A 118 -4.55 -12.44 12.12
N THR A 119 -4.63 -12.33 13.45
CA THR A 119 -3.63 -12.91 14.37
C THR A 119 -3.54 -14.44 14.28
N ASN A 120 -4.61 -15.11 13.85
CA ASN A 120 -4.62 -16.55 13.60
C ASN A 120 -4.09 -16.94 12.20
N GLY A 121 -3.56 -15.99 11.43
CA GLY A 121 -2.99 -16.18 10.10
C GLY A 121 -4.00 -16.20 8.96
N LYS A 122 -5.31 -16.23 9.24
CA LYS A 122 -6.36 -16.17 8.21
C LYS A 122 -6.50 -14.76 7.64
N VAL A 123 -7.08 -14.63 6.46
CA VAL A 123 -7.33 -13.32 5.83
C VAL A 123 -8.83 -13.07 5.74
N LEU A 124 -9.31 -12.05 6.46
CA LEU A 124 -10.68 -11.57 6.38
C LEU A 124 -10.80 -10.62 5.19
N VAL A 125 -11.73 -10.89 4.27
CA VAL A 125 -12.08 -9.96 3.19
C VAL A 125 -13.49 -9.45 3.36
N ILE A 126 -13.67 -8.14 3.21
CA ILE A 126 -14.96 -7.47 3.39
C ILE A 126 -15.21 -6.60 2.16
N SER A 127 -16.36 -6.79 1.50
CA SER A 127 -16.72 -6.10 0.26
C SER A 127 -17.23 -4.69 0.52
N ASN A 128 -17.04 -3.78 -0.43
CA ASN A 128 -17.69 -2.46 -0.42
C ASN A 128 -19.17 -2.50 -0.82
N PHE A 129 -19.61 -3.59 -1.47
CA PHE A 129 -20.96 -3.66 -2.07
C PHE A 129 -21.90 -4.65 -1.35
N PHE A 130 -21.33 -5.53 -0.53
CA PHE A 130 -22.07 -6.59 0.14
C PHE A 130 -21.61 -6.70 1.60
N ASN A 131 -22.56 -6.93 2.49
CA ASN A 131 -22.30 -7.16 3.92
C ASN A 131 -21.93 -8.61 4.25
N ILE A 132 -21.32 -9.32 3.29
CA ILE A 132 -20.96 -10.75 3.36
C ILE A 132 -19.43 -10.87 3.33
N PRO A 133 -18.77 -10.87 4.49
CA PRO A 133 -17.35 -11.09 4.57
C PRO A 133 -17.00 -12.57 4.40
N GLU A 134 -15.77 -12.82 3.98
CA GLU A 134 -15.24 -14.17 3.80
C GLU A 134 -13.87 -14.28 4.45
N LEU A 135 -13.51 -15.50 4.84
CA LEU A 135 -12.26 -15.82 5.50
C LEU A 135 -11.49 -16.83 4.67
N TYR A 136 -10.29 -16.44 4.26
CA TYR A 136 -9.32 -17.34 3.64
C TYR A 136 -8.48 -18.03 4.70
N ASP A 137 -8.40 -19.35 4.62
CA ASP A 137 -7.49 -20.16 5.44
C ASP A 137 -6.26 -20.55 4.61
N PRO A 138 -5.06 -19.98 4.90
CA PRO A 138 -3.86 -20.26 4.11
C PRO A 138 -3.34 -21.69 4.24
N VAL A 139 -3.74 -22.44 5.27
CA VAL A 139 -3.31 -23.83 5.47
C VAL A 139 -4.07 -24.76 4.53
N THR A 140 -5.36 -24.50 4.32
CA THR A 140 -6.23 -25.34 3.48
C THR A 140 -6.45 -24.78 2.08
N GLY A 141 -6.21 -23.48 1.88
CA GLY A 141 -6.53 -22.75 0.67
C GLY A 141 -8.04 -22.49 0.48
N LEU A 142 -8.87 -22.76 1.49
CA LEU A 142 -10.33 -22.65 1.39
C LEU A 142 -10.85 -21.27 1.85
N TRP A 143 -11.95 -20.86 1.25
CA TRP A 143 -12.71 -19.66 1.63
C TRP A 143 -14.01 -20.06 2.34
N THR A 144 -14.28 -19.42 3.47
CA THR A 144 -15.47 -19.66 4.28
C THR A 144 -16.20 -18.35 4.55
N PRO A 145 -17.53 -18.27 4.37
CA PRO A 145 -18.29 -17.10 4.79
C PRO A 145 -18.13 -16.88 6.31
N THR A 146 -17.89 -15.64 6.71
CA THR A 146 -18.05 -15.23 8.11
C THR A 146 -19.51 -14.86 8.35
N GLY A 147 -19.95 -14.58 9.58
CA GLY A 147 -21.28 -13.97 9.76
C GLY A 147 -21.42 -12.68 8.94
N ASN A 148 -22.66 -12.26 8.65
CA ASN A 148 -22.89 -11.00 7.96
C ASN A 148 -22.59 -9.81 8.89
N MET A 149 -22.09 -8.70 8.31
CA MET A 149 -22.07 -7.44 9.04
C MET A 149 -23.50 -6.99 9.36
N ILE A 150 -23.67 -6.36 10.51
CA ILE A 150 -24.95 -5.83 11.00
C ILE A 150 -25.44 -4.71 10.08
N ASN A 151 -24.52 -3.84 9.63
CA ASN A 151 -24.83 -2.74 8.72
C ASN A 151 -24.13 -2.93 7.37
N GLY A 152 -24.85 -2.66 6.28
CA GLY A 152 -24.24 -2.47 4.96
C GLY A 152 -23.43 -1.17 4.93
N ARG A 153 -22.20 -1.23 4.43
CA ARG A 153 -21.24 -0.12 4.42
C ARG A 153 -20.50 -0.12 3.09
N TYR A 154 -20.12 1.06 2.61
CA TYR A 154 -19.25 1.23 1.45
C TYR A 154 -18.13 2.21 1.78
N MET A 155 -16.91 2.02 1.24
CA MET A 155 -15.79 2.93 1.46
C MET A 155 -15.50 3.19 2.96
N TYR A 156 -15.65 2.14 3.76
CA TYR A 156 -15.31 2.07 5.18
C TYR A 156 -13.84 1.69 5.35
N THR A 157 -13.39 1.62 6.60
CA THR A 157 -12.07 1.12 6.96
C THR A 157 -12.17 -0.14 7.82
N ALA A 158 -11.20 -1.04 7.70
CA ALA A 158 -11.08 -2.27 8.50
C ALA A 158 -9.69 -2.30 9.16
N SER A 159 -9.65 -2.24 10.49
CA SER A 159 -8.43 -2.09 11.28
C SER A 159 -8.24 -3.29 12.22
N PRO A 160 -7.13 -4.06 12.11
CA PRO A 160 -6.83 -5.12 13.07
C PRO A 160 -6.47 -4.51 14.43
N LEU A 161 -7.08 -5.02 15.50
CA LEU A 161 -6.86 -4.55 16.86
C LEU A 161 -5.92 -5.47 17.62
N SER A 162 -5.26 -4.94 18.65
CA SER A 162 -4.32 -5.69 19.50
C SER A 162 -4.98 -6.85 20.26
N ASN A 163 -6.29 -6.79 20.49
CA ASN A 163 -7.09 -7.86 21.09
C ASN A 163 -7.49 -8.97 20.08
N GLY A 164 -7.03 -8.90 18.84
CA GLY A 164 -7.30 -9.89 17.78
C GLY A 164 -8.61 -9.67 17.01
N LYS A 165 -9.47 -8.74 17.43
CA LYS A 165 -10.68 -8.35 16.68
C LYS A 165 -10.33 -7.43 15.51
N VAL A 166 -11.28 -7.23 14.60
CA VAL A 166 -11.17 -6.24 13.52
C VAL A 166 -12.24 -5.18 13.70
N LEU A 167 -11.83 -3.91 13.80
CA LEU A 167 -12.74 -2.76 13.80
C LEU A 167 -13.10 -2.39 12.37
N VAL A 168 -14.39 -2.38 12.06
CA VAL A 168 -14.95 -1.84 10.82
C VAL A 168 -15.70 -0.57 11.13
N ALA A 169 -15.27 0.56 10.57
CA ALA A 169 -15.79 1.89 10.92
C ALA A 169 -16.23 2.69 9.70
N GLY A 170 -17.36 3.39 9.86
CA GLY A 170 -17.90 4.32 8.87
C GLY A 170 -18.53 3.65 7.64
N GLY A 171 -18.44 4.34 6.51
CA GLY A 171 -19.05 3.93 5.24
C GLY A 171 -20.53 4.32 5.12
N ALA A 172 -20.77 5.64 5.19
CA ALA A 172 -22.09 6.31 5.18
C ALA A 172 -22.90 6.23 6.48
N GLY A 173 -22.22 6.16 7.62
CA GLY A 173 -22.83 6.28 8.94
C GLY A 173 -21.80 6.59 10.02
N VAL A 174 -22.29 6.82 11.24
CA VAL A 174 -21.46 6.99 12.46
C VAL A 174 -21.08 5.65 13.09
N THR A 175 -21.72 4.57 12.69
CA THR A 175 -21.62 3.29 13.38
C THR A 175 -20.28 2.62 13.10
N ALA A 176 -19.86 1.76 14.03
CA ALA A 176 -18.75 0.84 13.85
C ALA A 176 -19.10 -0.54 14.41
N GLU A 177 -18.41 -1.56 13.93
CA GLU A 177 -18.61 -2.96 14.31
C GLU A 177 -17.26 -3.64 14.57
N LEU A 178 -17.29 -4.67 15.39
CA LEU A 178 -16.16 -5.53 15.68
C LEU A 178 -16.43 -6.92 15.13
N TYR A 179 -15.50 -7.43 14.33
CA TYR A 179 -15.45 -8.85 14.00
C TYR A 179 -14.54 -9.60 14.98
N ASP A 180 -15.08 -10.64 15.59
CA ASP A 180 -14.34 -11.54 16.46
C ASP A 180 -14.02 -12.86 15.72
N PRO A 181 -12.75 -13.11 15.37
CA PRO A 181 -12.37 -14.30 14.63
C PRO A 181 -12.39 -15.60 15.46
N LEU A 182 -12.49 -15.53 16.78
CA LEU A 182 -12.61 -16.71 17.65
C LEU A 182 -14.05 -17.25 17.64
N THR A 183 -15.02 -16.34 17.56
CA THR A 183 -16.45 -16.70 17.58
C THR A 183 -17.13 -16.59 16.21
N ASN A 184 -16.44 -16.02 15.22
CA ASN A 184 -16.96 -15.74 13.88
C ASN A 184 -18.19 -14.81 13.89
N ASN A 185 -18.27 -13.91 14.87
CA ASN A 185 -19.41 -13.03 15.09
C ASN A 185 -19.06 -11.56 14.90
N TRP A 186 -20.10 -10.79 14.56
CA TRP A 186 -20.08 -9.34 14.47
C TRP A 186 -20.85 -8.73 15.64
N THR A 187 -20.27 -7.71 16.27
CA THR A 187 -20.91 -6.96 17.35
C THR A 187 -20.80 -5.46 17.09
N SER A 188 -21.88 -4.72 17.34
CA SER A 188 -21.82 -3.25 17.35
C SER A 188 -20.90 -2.75 18.46
N THR A 189 -20.18 -1.66 18.20
CA THR A 189 -19.38 -0.93 19.19
C THR A 189 -19.81 0.54 19.24
N GLY A 190 -19.11 1.40 19.98
CA GLY A 190 -19.36 2.83 20.05
C GLY A 190 -19.42 3.50 18.66
N ASN A 191 -20.13 4.63 18.61
CA ASN A 191 -20.32 5.41 17.39
C ASN A 191 -19.34 6.58 17.32
N MET A 192 -18.88 6.89 16.11
CA MET A 192 -18.18 8.15 15.81
C MET A 192 -19.11 9.35 15.99
N THR A 193 -18.51 10.53 16.15
CA THR A 193 -19.23 11.81 16.23
C THR A 193 -19.76 12.20 14.85
N TYR A 194 -18.96 11.99 13.81
CA TYR A 194 -19.31 12.35 12.43
C TYR A 194 -19.37 11.11 11.55
N SER A 195 -20.46 10.98 10.78
CA SER A 195 -20.51 9.95 9.74
C SER A 195 -19.51 10.29 8.64
N ARG A 196 -18.78 9.28 8.19
CA ARG A 196 -17.73 9.46 7.19
C ARG A 196 -17.57 8.23 6.30
N TYR A 197 -17.31 8.46 5.02
CA TYR A 197 -16.80 7.49 4.06
C TYR A 197 -15.54 8.05 3.41
N LEU A 198 -14.71 7.21 2.79
CA LEU A 198 -13.42 7.62 2.19
C LEU A 198 -12.43 8.27 3.17
N HIS A 199 -12.55 7.92 4.46
CA HIS A 199 -11.61 8.32 5.51
C HIS A 199 -10.47 7.29 5.63
N THR A 200 -9.44 7.61 6.42
CA THR A 200 -8.45 6.61 6.84
C THR A 200 -8.65 6.25 8.30
N ALA A 201 -8.28 5.02 8.66
CA ALA A 201 -8.19 4.53 10.03
C ALA A 201 -6.79 3.95 10.23
N THR A 202 -6.08 4.44 11.24
CA THR A 202 -4.68 4.10 11.50
C THR A 202 -4.57 3.52 12.90
N VAL A 203 -4.12 2.28 13.01
CA VAL A 203 -3.83 1.65 14.30
C VAL A 203 -2.53 2.24 14.83
N LEU A 204 -2.60 2.90 15.98
CA LEU A 204 -1.48 3.55 16.64
C LEU A 204 -0.69 2.55 17.51
N SER A 205 0.56 2.89 17.83
CA SER A 205 1.42 2.05 18.69
C SER A 205 0.85 1.81 20.10
N ASN A 206 -0.04 2.69 20.58
CA ASN A 206 -0.74 2.52 21.85
C ASN A 206 -2.03 1.65 21.74
N GLY A 207 -2.31 1.09 20.56
CA GLY A 207 -3.48 0.24 20.29
C GLY A 207 -4.77 0.99 19.95
N LYS A 208 -4.82 2.32 20.06
CA LYS A 208 -5.97 3.12 19.61
C LYS A 208 -6.03 3.21 18.09
N VAL A 209 -7.21 3.49 17.55
CA VAL A 209 -7.40 3.70 16.11
C VAL A 209 -7.70 5.18 15.84
N LEU A 210 -6.81 5.85 15.13
CA LEU A 210 -6.99 7.22 14.67
C LEU A 210 -7.77 7.23 13.35
N VAL A 211 -8.94 7.84 13.35
CA VAL A 211 -9.75 8.07 12.15
C VAL A 211 -9.69 9.53 11.75
N THR A 212 -9.44 9.80 10.47
CA THR A 212 -9.23 11.17 9.97
C THR A 212 -9.92 11.42 8.65
N GLY A 213 -10.45 12.63 8.47
CA GLY A 213 -11.03 13.10 7.22
C GLY A 213 -12.20 12.25 6.70
N GLY A 214 -12.31 12.13 5.38
CA GLY A 214 -13.44 11.55 4.68
C GLY A 214 -14.52 12.57 4.35
N ILE A 215 -15.64 12.06 3.85
CA ILE A 215 -16.76 12.87 3.37
C ILE A 215 -18.00 12.61 4.22
N PHE A 216 -18.70 13.68 4.57
CA PHE A 216 -20.04 13.68 5.16
C PHE A 216 -21.02 14.41 4.23
N GLY A 217 -21.90 13.67 3.56
CA GLY A 217 -22.77 14.25 2.52
C GLY A 217 -21.92 14.85 1.39
N ASN A 218 -21.97 16.18 1.25
CA ASN A 218 -21.16 16.96 0.30
C ASN A 218 -20.01 17.74 0.98
N ILE A 219 -19.72 17.46 2.25
CA ILE A 219 -18.70 18.18 3.04
C ILE A 219 -17.49 17.28 3.23
N THR A 220 -16.32 17.74 2.80
CA THR A 220 -15.04 17.12 3.14
C THR A 220 -14.66 17.50 4.57
N LEU A 221 -14.32 16.51 5.39
CA LEU A 221 -14.00 16.68 6.79
C LEU A 221 -12.51 17.00 6.99
N ASN A 222 -12.21 17.87 7.95
CA ASN A 222 -10.89 18.02 8.57
C ASN A 222 -10.92 17.52 10.03
N THR A 223 -11.91 16.73 10.42
CA THR A 223 -12.04 16.23 11.79
C THR A 223 -11.32 14.90 11.97
N ALA A 224 -10.82 14.68 13.19
CA ALA A 224 -10.18 13.45 13.60
C ALA A 224 -10.76 12.93 14.92
N GLU A 225 -10.82 11.60 15.05
CA GLU A 225 -11.36 10.91 16.23
C GLU A 225 -10.49 9.69 16.56
N LEU A 226 -10.38 9.37 17.85
CA LEU A 226 -9.69 8.19 18.36
C LEU A 226 -10.71 7.18 18.88
N TYR A 227 -10.64 5.95 18.39
CA TYR A 227 -11.31 4.80 19.01
C TYR A 227 -10.37 4.13 19.99
N ASP A 228 -10.86 3.87 21.20
CA ASP A 228 -10.15 3.12 22.23
C ASP A 228 -10.74 1.69 22.36
N PRO A 229 -10.05 0.64 21.88
CA PRO A 229 -10.55 -0.73 21.95
C PRO A 229 -10.80 -1.28 23.35
N SER A 230 -10.22 -0.68 24.40
CA SER A 230 -10.39 -1.15 25.78
C SER A 230 -11.69 -0.66 26.40
N THR A 231 -12.20 0.48 25.93
CA THR A 231 -13.43 1.10 26.42
C THR A 231 -14.55 1.11 25.38
N GLU A 232 -14.22 0.83 24.12
CA GLU A 232 -15.14 0.88 22.98
C GLU A 232 -15.72 2.29 22.72
N ILE A 233 -15.00 3.32 23.17
CA ILE A 233 -15.40 4.73 23.09
C ILE A 233 -14.63 5.46 21.98
N TRP A 234 -15.34 6.34 21.26
CA TRP A 234 -14.76 7.33 20.35
C TRP A 234 -14.56 8.67 21.06
N THR A 235 -13.42 9.30 20.87
CA THR A 235 -13.10 10.62 21.42
C THR A 235 -12.56 11.54 20.32
N PRO A 236 -13.13 12.73 20.09
CA PRO A 236 -12.55 13.72 19.18
C PRO A 236 -11.14 14.13 19.60
N THR A 237 -10.25 14.30 18.63
CA THR A 237 -8.91 14.91 18.82
C THR A 237 -8.82 16.21 18.03
N SER A 238 -7.70 16.93 18.08
CA SER A 238 -7.50 18.13 17.26
C SER A 238 -7.83 17.89 15.78
N ASN A 239 -8.42 18.90 15.15
CA ASN A 239 -8.73 18.87 13.73
C ASN A 239 -7.46 19.06 12.89
N LEU A 240 -7.48 18.46 11.70
CA LEU A 240 -6.50 18.68 10.64
C LEU A 240 -6.57 20.14 10.16
N THR A 241 -5.45 20.63 9.64
CA THR A 241 -5.32 21.97 9.06
C THR A 241 -6.14 22.06 7.77
N TYR A 242 -6.12 20.98 6.97
CA TYR A 242 -6.84 20.88 5.71
C TYR A 242 -7.92 19.80 5.77
N THR A 243 -8.90 19.93 4.87
CA THR A 243 -9.89 18.87 4.64
C THR A 243 -9.26 17.78 3.79
N HIS A 244 -9.51 16.52 4.16
CA HIS A 244 -8.91 15.35 3.54
C HIS A 244 -9.97 14.29 3.26
N TYR A 245 -9.93 13.66 2.08
CA TYR A 245 -10.68 12.44 1.75
C TYR A 245 -9.86 11.63 0.76
N GLN A 246 -9.98 10.30 0.76
CA GLN A 246 -9.11 9.41 -0.04
C GLN A 246 -7.61 9.62 0.18
N HIS A 247 -7.23 10.37 1.22
CA HIS A 247 -5.85 10.47 1.66
C HIS A 247 -5.37 9.11 2.17
N LYS A 248 -4.08 9.00 2.38
CA LYS A 248 -3.49 7.89 3.11
C LYS A 248 -2.85 8.36 4.38
N ALA A 249 -2.84 7.46 5.34
CA ALA A 249 -2.21 7.64 6.63
C ALA A 249 -1.22 6.51 6.87
N SER A 250 -0.10 6.81 7.53
CA SER A 250 0.84 5.80 8.01
C SER A 250 1.48 6.19 9.30
N VAL A 251 1.64 5.20 10.16
CA VAL A 251 2.48 5.29 11.36
C VAL A 251 3.94 5.29 10.93
N LEU A 252 4.68 6.27 11.39
CA LEU A 252 6.12 6.39 11.22
C LEU A 252 6.85 5.65 12.35
N SER A 253 8.16 5.42 12.20
CA SER A 253 8.96 4.70 13.21
C SER A 253 9.01 5.38 14.58
N ASN A 254 8.78 6.69 14.64
CA ASN A 254 8.65 7.46 15.89
C ASN A 254 7.23 7.41 16.50
N GLY A 255 6.27 6.73 15.86
CA GLY A 255 4.88 6.62 16.30
C GLY A 255 3.94 7.71 15.78
N SER A 256 4.45 8.79 15.18
CA SER A 256 3.62 9.83 14.56
C SER A 256 2.86 9.29 13.34
N VAL A 257 1.74 9.92 12.98
CA VAL A 257 0.98 9.55 11.78
C VAL A 257 1.14 10.60 10.70
N LEU A 258 1.72 10.21 9.57
CA LEU A 258 1.82 11.04 8.38
C LEU A 258 0.60 10.82 7.50
N ILE A 259 -0.07 11.92 7.14
CA ILE A 259 -1.14 11.94 6.15
C ILE A 259 -0.65 12.60 4.87
N VAL A 260 -0.94 11.94 3.73
CA VAL A 260 -0.70 12.48 2.38
C VAL A 260 -1.97 12.36 1.56
N GLN A 261 -2.35 13.44 0.87
CA GLN A 261 -3.47 13.46 -0.07
C GLN A 261 -3.11 12.70 -1.37
N GLU A 262 -3.96 11.77 -1.83
CA GLU A 262 -3.76 11.05 -3.10
C GLU A 262 -4.59 11.59 -4.27
N TRP A 263 -5.80 12.10 -3.99
CA TRP A 263 -6.69 12.59 -5.04
C TRP A 263 -7.61 13.70 -4.54
N GLY A 264 -7.56 14.87 -5.17
CA GLY A 264 -8.50 15.96 -4.96
C GLY A 264 -8.99 16.44 -6.32
N TRP A 265 -10.30 16.43 -6.54
CA TRP A 265 -10.88 17.17 -7.66
C TRP A 265 -10.66 18.66 -7.37
N TRP A 266 -9.79 19.30 -8.16
CA TRP A 266 -9.50 20.74 -8.18
C TRP A 266 -8.66 21.33 -7.03
N ASP A 267 -8.00 20.51 -6.20
CA ASP A 267 -7.14 21.07 -5.13
C ASP A 267 -5.89 20.24 -4.81
N TYR A 268 -4.80 20.96 -4.52
CA TYR A 268 -3.41 20.52 -4.60
C TYR A 268 -3.07 19.30 -3.71
N LEU A 269 -2.32 18.35 -4.29
CA LEU A 269 -1.75 17.14 -3.66
C LEU A 269 -0.59 17.40 -2.68
N ASN A 270 -0.39 18.67 -2.31
CA ASN A 270 0.69 19.13 -1.45
C ASN A 270 0.32 19.17 0.04
N LYS A 271 -0.94 18.91 0.39
CA LYS A 271 -1.44 18.95 1.78
C LYS A 271 -0.99 17.68 2.52
N THR A 272 0.20 17.75 3.12
CA THR A 272 0.75 16.70 3.97
C THR A 272 0.76 17.16 5.42
N GLU A 273 0.24 16.35 6.32
CA GLU A 273 0.13 16.69 7.74
C GLU A 273 0.68 15.58 8.62
N LEU A 274 1.27 15.95 9.75
CA LEU A 274 1.83 15.04 10.75
C LEU A 274 1.03 15.15 12.04
N TYR A 275 0.49 14.03 12.50
CA TYR A 275 -0.15 13.89 13.81
C TYR A 275 0.82 13.35 14.83
N ASP A 276 0.85 13.97 16.01
CA ASP A 276 1.53 13.47 17.19
C ASP A 276 0.52 12.81 18.15
N PRO A 277 0.52 11.48 18.30
CA PRO A 277 -0.38 10.78 19.22
C PRO A 277 -0.17 11.09 20.70
N THR A 278 0.99 11.66 21.08
CA THR A 278 1.30 11.96 22.48
C THR A 278 0.63 13.24 22.94
N THR A 279 0.58 14.24 22.06
CA THR A 279 -0.07 15.55 22.31
C THR A 279 -1.48 15.63 21.73
N GLY A 280 -1.80 14.79 20.76
CA GLY A 280 -3.06 14.81 20.02
C GLY A 280 -3.15 15.95 18.98
N THR A 281 -2.01 16.54 18.59
CA THR A 281 -1.96 17.74 17.73
C THR A 281 -1.47 17.45 16.31
N TRP A 282 -1.89 18.29 15.36
CA TRP A 282 -1.43 18.28 13.98
C TRP A 282 -0.37 19.35 13.71
N SER A 283 0.51 19.07 12.77
CA SER A 283 1.50 20.03 12.25
C SER A 283 1.69 19.85 10.75
N THR A 284 2.14 20.92 10.08
CA THR A 284 2.48 20.93 8.64
C THR A 284 3.98 21.19 8.48
N PRO A 285 4.87 20.29 8.92
CA PRO A 285 6.32 20.56 8.95
C PRO A 285 6.96 20.53 7.56
N PHE A 286 6.21 20.25 6.50
CA PHE A 286 6.72 19.97 5.17
C PHE A 286 6.55 21.19 4.26
N THR A 287 7.58 21.47 3.45
CA THR A 287 7.40 22.28 2.25
C THR A 287 6.67 21.45 1.22
N ASP A 288 5.55 21.98 0.71
CA ASP A 288 4.68 21.38 -0.30
C ASP A 288 5.42 20.52 -1.33
N LEU A 289 4.96 19.27 -1.51
CA LEU A 289 5.32 18.40 -2.64
C LEU A 289 4.66 18.91 -3.93
N ALA A 290 4.99 20.15 -4.34
CA ALA A 290 4.34 20.87 -5.42
C ALA A 290 4.43 20.20 -6.81
N SER A 291 5.15 19.08 -6.93
CA SER A 291 5.33 18.32 -8.18
C SER A 291 4.56 17.00 -8.25
N VAL A 292 3.99 16.50 -7.14
CA VAL A 292 3.26 15.23 -7.16
C VAL A 292 1.86 15.48 -7.75
N GLN A 293 1.55 14.79 -8.85
CA GLN A 293 0.27 14.98 -9.56
C GLN A 293 -0.65 13.76 -9.51
N TYR A 294 -0.10 12.57 -9.37
CA TYR A 294 -0.89 11.34 -9.37
C TYR A 294 -0.15 10.18 -8.70
N ILE A 295 -0.48 9.88 -7.45
CA ILE A 295 0.14 8.78 -6.71
C ILE A 295 -0.30 7.43 -7.30
N ARG A 296 0.64 6.64 -7.82
CA ARG A 296 0.39 5.30 -8.40
C ARG A 296 0.56 4.18 -7.38
N ILE A 297 1.65 4.20 -6.63
CA ILE A 297 2.00 3.23 -5.61
C ILE A 297 2.39 3.99 -4.36
N ARG A 298 1.86 3.51 -3.23
CA ARG A 298 2.30 3.90 -1.91
C ARG A 298 2.73 2.67 -1.14
N ALA A 299 3.89 2.75 -0.51
CA ALA A 299 4.35 1.75 0.45
C ALA A 299 5.01 2.41 1.64
N VAL A 300 4.82 1.81 2.80
CA VAL A 300 5.55 2.20 4.01
C VAL A 300 6.40 1.01 4.41
N PHE A 301 7.70 1.24 4.49
CA PHE A 301 8.68 0.23 4.84
C PHE A 301 8.73 0.05 6.37
N PRO A 302 9.31 -1.07 6.86
CA PRO A 302 9.38 -1.34 8.29
C PRO A 302 10.16 -0.29 9.09
N ASP A 303 11.06 0.46 8.43
CA ASP A 303 11.81 1.57 9.03
C ASP A 303 10.99 2.88 9.10
N GLY A 304 9.73 2.85 8.67
CA GLY A 304 8.80 3.97 8.65
C GLY A 304 8.96 4.88 7.43
N LYS A 305 9.93 4.62 6.53
CA LYS A 305 10.04 5.37 5.29
C LYS A 305 8.83 5.11 4.40
N MET A 306 8.40 6.12 3.66
CA MET A 306 7.26 5.99 2.76
C MET A 306 7.66 6.30 1.33
N LEU A 307 7.49 5.32 0.45
CA LEU A 307 7.59 5.49 -0.99
C LEU A 307 6.25 5.97 -1.54
N ILE A 308 6.31 7.04 -2.32
CA ILE A 308 5.23 7.52 -3.18
C ILE A 308 5.78 7.50 -4.60
N THR A 309 5.16 6.75 -5.49
CA THR A 309 5.47 6.84 -6.92
C THR A 309 4.47 7.74 -7.62
N ASP A 310 4.93 8.72 -8.38
CA ASP A 310 4.08 9.65 -9.14
C ASP A 310 3.94 9.18 -10.61
N ALA A 311 2.81 9.49 -11.23
CA ALA A 311 2.57 9.11 -12.61
C ALA A 311 3.23 10.02 -13.65
N VAL A 312 3.61 11.23 -13.26
CA VAL A 312 3.95 12.29 -14.22
C VAL A 312 5.41 12.71 -14.09
N ASN A 313 5.93 12.85 -12.89
CA ASN A 313 7.20 13.54 -12.67
C ASN A 313 8.27 12.66 -12.00
N THR A 314 8.16 12.51 -10.69
CA THR A 314 9.23 11.95 -9.86
C THR A 314 8.66 11.14 -8.72
N ASP A 315 9.26 10.00 -8.47
CA ASP A 315 8.97 9.19 -7.30
C ASP A 315 9.72 9.78 -6.10
N HIS A 316 9.12 9.68 -4.92
CA HIS A 316 9.59 10.30 -3.69
C HIS A 316 9.66 9.29 -2.55
N LEU A 317 10.73 9.36 -1.77
CA LEU A 317 10.88 8.61 -0.52
C LEU A 317 10.90 9.60 0.65
N TYR A 318 9.94 9.46 1.55
CA TYR A 318 9.93 10.20 2.80
C TYR A 318 10.74 9.45 3.87
N ASP A 319 11.65 10.15 4.54
CA ASP A 319 12.36 9.64 5.71
C ASP A 319 11.86 10.31 7.00
N PRO A 320 11.15 9.58 7.89
CA PRO A 320 10.60 10.14 9.11
C PRO A 320 11.67 10.55 10.13
N SER A 321 12.87 9.99 10.07
CA SER A 321 13.95 10.30 11.02
C SER A 321 14.54 11.70 10.78
N THR A 322 14.45 12.17 9.53
CA THR A 322 14.95 13.49 9.12
C THR A 322 13.82 14.46 8.80
N GLY A 323 12.61 13.96 8.53
CA GLY A 323 11.48 14.75 8.05
C GLY A 323 11.63 15.18 6.58
N ILE A 324 12.59 14.61 5.85
CA ILE A 324 12.97 15.05 4.50
C ILE A 324 12.38 14.10 3.44
N TRP A 325 11.93 14.70 2.34
CA TRP A 325 11.60 13.99 1.11
C TRP A 325 12.81 13.90 0.20
N MET A 326 13.13 12.69 -0.25
CA MET A 326 14.15 12.42 -1.26
C MET A 326 13.47 12.18 -2.61
N SER A 327 13.88 12.90 -3.66
CA SER A 327 13.46 12.61 -5.03
C SER A 327 14.29 11.44 -5.58
N LEU A 328 13.61 10.41 -6.06
CA LEU A 328 14.24 9.21 -6.64
C LEU A 328 14.31 9.27 -8.18
N GLY A 329 13.79 10.33 -8.79
CA GLY A 329 13.52 10.37 -10.23
C GLY A 329 12.34 9.46 -10.60
N ASN A 330 12.13 9.23 -11.90
CA ASN A 330 11.13 8.26 -12.35
C ASN A 330 11.75 6.86 -12.34
N ILE A 331 11.44 6.08 -11.29
CA ILE A 331 11.94 4.71 -11.13
C ILE A 331 10.95 3.69 -11.68
N SER A 332 9.75 4.09 -12.12
CA SER A 332 8.70 3.18 -12.62
C SER A 332 7.96 3.66 -13.88
N ASP A 333 8.02 2.85 -14.94
CA ASP A 333 7.10 2.94 -16.08
C ASP A 333 5.72 2.29 -15.78
N MET A 334 5.44 1.95 -14.52
CA MET A 334 4.22 1.23 -14.14
C MET A 334 3.03 2.17 -14.19
N PRO A 335 1.96 1.85 -14.94
CA PRO A 335 0.76 2.68 -15.02
C PRO A 335 -0.13 2.55 -13.78
N GLN A 336 -1.31 3.16 -13.81
CA GLN A 336 -2.20 3.26 -12.66
C GLN A 336 -2.77 1.90 -12.21
N GLY A 337 -3.20 1.84 -10.94
CA GLY A 337 -4.02 0.75 -10.41
C GLY A 337 -3.27 -0.51 -9.96
N TYR A 338 -1.94 -0.48 -9.87
CA TYR A 338 -1.17 -1.57 -9.26
C TYR A 338 -1.45 -1.65 -7.76
N THR A 339 -1.60 -2.86 -7.24
CA THR A 339 -1.78 -3.10 -5.81
C THR A 339 -0.43 -3.37 -5.15
N PRO A 340 0.04 -2.53 -4.21
CA PRO A 340 1.26 -2.74 -3.46
C PRO A 340 1.10 -3.78 -2.33
N CYS A 341 2.18 -4.51 -2.04
CA CYS A 341 2.31 -5.36 -0.87
C CYS A 341 3.76 -5.33 -0.35
N LEU A 342 3.96 -4.89 0.88
CA LEU A 342 5.27 -4.93 1.52
C LEU A 342 5.59 -6.37 1.93
N LEU A 343 6.78 -6.84 1.54
CA LEU A 343 7.27 -8.17 1.82
C LEU A 343 8.07 -8.21 3.14
N ASN A 344 8.17 -9.41 3.73
CA ASN A 344 8.91 -9.63 4.99
C ASN A 344 10.41 -9.31 4.87
N ASP A 345 10.97 -9.35 3.66
CA ASP A 345 12.37 -9.02 3.38
C ASP A 345 12.59 -7.52 3.08
N GLY A 346 11.55 -6.69 3.23
CA GLY A 346 11.58 -5.24 3.02
C GLY A 346 11.38 -4.80 1.58
N LYS A 347 11.23 -5.73 0.62
CA LYS A 347 10.89 -5.39 -0.76
C LYS A 347 9.42 -5.04 -0.88
N LEU A 348 9.08 -4.33 -1.97
CA LEU A 348 7.69 -4.01 -2.29
C LEU A 348 7.27 -4.72 -3.57
N LEU A 349 6.25 -5.55 -3.48
CA LEU A 349 5.56 -6.13 -4.63
C LEU A 349 4.51 -5.14 -5.14
N ALA A 350 4.49 -4.90 -6.44
CA ALA A 350 3.37 -4.26 -7.13
C ALA A 350 2.79 -5.25 -8.14
N SER A 351 1.48 -5.45 -8.12
CA SER A 351 0.81 -6.45 -8.95
C SER A 351 -0.43 -5.89 -9.65
N GLY A 352 -0.68 -6.33 -10.89
CA GLY A 352 -1.89 -6.05 -11.66
C GLY A 352 -1.98 -4.63 -12.19
N GLY A 353 -3.18 -4.04 -12.12
CA GLY A 353 -3.44 -2.69 -12.62
C GLY A 353 -3.57 -2.65 -14.14
N PHE A 354 -3.20 -1.50 -14.71
CA PHE A 354 -3.29 -1.24 -16.14
C PHE A 354 -1.88 -1.16 -16.77
N ASN A 355 -1.73 -1.58 -18.02
CA ASN A 355 -0.51 -1.33 -18.79
C ASN A 355 -0.58 0.02 -19.53
N ILE A 356 0.49 0.39 -20.24
CA ILE A 356 0.64 1.70 -20.89
C ILE A 356 -0.46 2.00 -21.93
N ASN A 357 -1.16 0.96 -22.39
CA ASN A 357 -2.27 1.05 -23.33
C ASN A 357 -3.63 1.05 -22.61
N ASN A 358 -3.67 1.30 -21.30
CA ASN A 358 -4.86 1.25 -20.45
C ASN A 358 -5.62 -0.08 -20.49
N THR A 359 -4.90 -1.20 -20.69
CA THR A 359 -5.49 -2.54 -20.62
C THR A 359 -5.07 -3.22 -19.33
N VAL A 360 -6.02 -3.92 -18.69
CA VAL A 360 -5.77 -4.63 -17.44
C VAL A 360 -4.70 -5.70 -17.66
N THR A 361 -3.72 -5.80 -16.75
CA THR A 361 -2.52 -6.61 -16.93
C THR A 361 -2.34 -7.70 -15.86
N THR A 362 -1.56 -8.72 -16.19
CA THR A 362 -1.07 -9.77 -15.27
C THR A 362 0.27 -9.45 -14.62
N ASN A 363 0.89 -8.34 -15.02
CA ASN A 363 2.25 -8.02 -14.64
C ASN A 363 2.41 -7.87 -13.12
N ALA A 364 3.61 -8.22 -12.65
CA ALA A 364 4.06 -7.88 -11.32
C ALA A 364 5.54 -7.50 -11.31
N SER A 365 5.89 -6.60 -10.40
CA SER A 365 7.24 -6.08 -10.23
C SER A 365 7.62 -6.00 -8.76
N LEU A 366 8.90 -6.15 -8.47
CA LEU A 366 9.49 -5.95 -7.15
C LEU A 366 10.33 -4.67 -7.15
N PHE A 367 10.20 -3.88 -6.11
CA PHE A 367 11.08 -2.78 -5.79
C PHE A 367 12.11 -3.21 -4.73
N TYR A 368 13.38 -2.85 -4.97
CA TYR A 368 14.56 -3.25 -4.19
C TYR A 368 15.25 -2.06 -3.52
#